data_AF-A0AAW9GWM0-F1
#
_entry.id   AF-A0AAW9GWM0-F1
#
_cell.length_a   1.000
_cell.length_b   1.000
_cell.length_c   1.000
_cell.angle_alpha   90.00
_cell.angle_beta   90.00
_cell.angle_gamma   90.00
#
_symmetry.space_group_name_H-M   'P 1'
#
loop_
_entity.id
_entity.type
_entity.pdbx_description
1 polymer ?
#
loop_
_entity_poly.entity_id
_entity_poly.type
_entity_poly.pdbx_seq_one_letter_code
_entity_poly.pdbx_strand_id
1 'polypeptide(L)'
;MALLVGAATGPAHFSASRPQSFSNVCRIEEEGELLGTTLWILPAVDGTRLLIQRYEGGALTPALLSTRVEDGKLVVYSDRNEPLYAVRRDGKGARITYLDGEQGSDGGNEERLPPVVKVGEFPDCK
;
A
#
# COMPACT_ATOMS: atom_id res chain seq x y z
N MET A 1 15.47 -37.16 13.68
CA MET A 1 15.73 -35.71 13.75
C MET A 1 14.65 -35.01 12.94
N ALA A 2 13.73 -34.31 13.61
CA ALA A 2 12.72 -33.50 12.93
C ALA A 2 13.25 -32.06 12.83
N LEU A 3 13.38 -31.54 11.60
CA LEU A 3 13.73 -30.16 11.33
C LEU A 3 12.48 -29.30 11.55
N LEU A 4 12.46 -28.55 12.66
CA LEU A 4 11.49 -27.48 12.88
C LEU A 4 11.83 -26.32 11.95
N VAL A 5 11.04 -26.15 10.90
CA VAL A 5 11.09 -24.94 10.06
C VAL A 5 10.44 -23.81 10.84
N GLY A 6 11.25 -23.01 11.52
CA GLY A 6 10.79 -21.78 12.15
C GLY A 6 10.43 -20.75 11.08
N ALA A 7 9.16 -20.38 10.97
CA ALA A 7 8.74 -19.22 10.21
C ALA A 7 9.22 -17.97 10.96
N ALA A 8 10.22 -17.27 10.42
CA ALA A 8 10.68 -16.00 10.96
C ALA A 8 9.60 -14.93 10.77
N THR A 9 8.86 -14.60 11.83
CA THR A 9 8.02 -13.39 11.90
C THR A 9 8.90 -12.17 12.18
N GLY A 10 9.84 -11.90 11.29
CA GLY A 10 10.58 -10.64 11.27
C GLY A 10 9.80 -9.55 10.52
N PRO A 11 10.03 -8.26 10.80
CA PRO A 11 9.49 -7.19 9.97
C PRO A 11 9.92 -7.45 8.52
N ALA A 12 8.98 -7.41 7.59
CA ALA A 12 9.29 -7.66 6.18
C ALA A 12 10.24 -6.56 5.69
N HIS A 13 11.52 -6.89 5.52
CA HIS A 13 12.53 -5.96 5.00
C HIS A 13 12.08 -5.44 3.64
N PHE A 14 11.99 -4.13 3.48
CA PHE A 14 11.71 -3.48 2.19
C PHE A 14 12.95 -3.50 1.31
N SER A 15 13.37 -4.72 0.96
CA SER A 15 14.27 -5.00 -0.17
C SER A 15 13.49 -5.93 -1.07
N ALA A 16 12.49 -5.38 -1.74
CA ALA A 16 11.66 -6.14 -2.65
C ALA A 16 12.43 -6.27 -3.96
N SER A 17 13.00 -7.44 -4.26
CA SER A 17 13.64 -7.72 -5.55
C SER A 17 12.64 -7.72 -6.73
N ARG A 18 11.34 -7.64 -6.43
CA ARG A 18 10.24 -7.61 -7.40
C ARG A 18 9.17 -6.60 -6.94
N PRO A 19 8.47 -5.96 -7.89
CA PRO A 19 7.30 -5.16 -7.57
C PRO A 19 6.26 -5.94 -6.75
N GLN A 20 5.65 -5.27 -5.78
CA GLN A 20 4.53 -5.81 -5.01
C GLN A 20 3.33 -4.87 -5.15
N SER A 21 2.12 -5.42 -5.18
CA SER A 21 0.89 -4.62 -5.30
C SER A 21 -0.13 -5.01 -4.25
N PHE A 22 -0.81 -3.99 -3.73
CA PHE A 22 -1.84 -4.11 -2.69
C PHE A 22 -3.00 -3.19 -3.07
N SER A 23 -4.24 -3.63 -2.85
CA SER A 23 -5.42 -2.85 -3.22
C SER A 23 -6.60 -3.21 -2.36
N ASN A 24 -7.36 -2.21 -1.91
CA ASN A 24 -8.69 -2.38 -1.34
C ASN A 24 -9.77 -1.80 -2.28
N VAL A 25 -9.44 -1.55 -3.55
CA VAL A 25 -10.37 -0.97 -4.50
C VAL A 25 -11.56 -1.89 -4.69
N CYS A 26 -12.75 -1.32 -4.59
CA CYS A 26 -14.01 -2.00 -4.81
C CYS A 26 -14.88 -1.24 -5.81
N ARG A 27 -15.91 -1.91 -6.33
CA ARG A 27 -16.89 -1.34 -7.25
C ARG A 27 -18.24 -1.14 -6.56
N ILE A 28 -18.87 0.01 -6.79
CA ILE A 28 -20.28 0.24 -6.44
C ILE A 28 -21.14 -0.35 -7.56
N GLU A 29 -21.97 -1.36 -7.27
CA GLU A 29 -22.71 -2.12 -8.29
C GLU A 29 -23.69 -1.25 -9.10
N GLU A 30 -24.41 -0.33 -8.43
CA GLU A 30 -25.46 0.47 -9.08
C GLU A 30 -24.89 1.52 -10.04
N GLU A 31 -23.71 2.06 -9.73
CA GLU A 31 -23.13 3.22 -10.42
C GLU A 31 -21.91 2.83 -11.28
N GLY A 32 -21.32 1.66 -11.05
CA GLY A 32 -20.08 1.21 -11.68
C GLY A 32 -18.83 1.96 -11.20
N GLU A 33 -18.99 2.83 -10.21
CA GLU A 33 -17.95 3.67 -9.63
C GLU A 33 -16.92 2.83 -8.86
N LEU A 34 -15.67 3.31 -8.85
CA LEU A 34 -14.58 2.68 -8.11
C LEU A 34 -14.20 3.53 -6.90
N LEU A 35 -14.03 2.87 -5.75
CA LEU A 35 -13.58 3.50 -4.52
C LEU A 35 -12.39 2.76 -3.92
N GLY A 36 -11.47 3.50 -3.29
CA GLY A 36 -10.37 2.96 -2.50
C GLY A 36 -8.99 3.28 -3.09
N THR A 37 -8.01 2.46 -2.73
CA THR A 37 -6.60 2.74 -3.00
C THR A 37 -5.90 1.51 -3.57
N THR A 38 -5.07 1.73 -4.60
CA THR A 38 -4.07 0.74 -5.04
C THR A 38 -2.67 1.29 -4.81
N LEU A 39 -1.79 0.45 -4.28
CA LEU A 39 -0.42 0.76 -3.94
C LEU A 39 0.52 -0.26 -4.56
N TRP A 40 1.58 0.24 -5.20
CA TRP A 40 2.69 -0.57 -5.69
C TRP A 40 3.98 -0.18 -4.98
N ILE A 41 4.69 -1.18 -4.46
CA ILE A 41 6.03 -1.03 -3.90
C ILE A 41 7.01 -1.50 -4.97
N LEU A 42 7.81 -0.57 -5.49
CA LEU A 42 8.67 -0.77 -6.64
C LEU A 42 10.15 -0.76 -6.21
N PRO A 43 10.96 -1.75 -6.62
CA PRO A 43 12.41 -1.64 -6.51
C PRO A 43 12.92 -0.45 -7.33
N ALA A 44 13.86 0.29 -6.77
CA ALA A 44 14.58 1.37 -7.44
C ALA A 44 16.08 1.27 -7.16
N VAL A 45 16.88 1.92 -8.01
CA VAL A 45 18.36 1.90 -7.89
C VAL A 45 18.84 2.49 -6.57
N ASP A 46 18.09 3.43 -6.00
CA ASP A 46 18.37 4.14 -4.76
C ASP A 46 17.51 3.66 -3.59
N GLY A 47 16.84 2.51 -3.73
CA GLY A 47 16.04 1.90 -2.68
C GLY A 47 14.66 1.47 -3.16
N THR A 48 13.61 2.11 -2.63
CA THR A 48 12.22 1.77 -2.94
C THR A 48 11.46 3.01 -3.38
N ARG A 49 10.58 2.85 -4.36
CA ARG A 49 9.56 3.84 -4.73
C ARG A 49 8.19 3.30 -4.44
N LEU A 50 7.25 4.21 -4.20
CA LEU A 50 5.86 3.88 -3.97
C LEU A 50 5.01 4.57 -5.03
N LEU A 51 4.29 3.79 -5.82
CA LEU A 51 3.24 4.30 -6.70
C LEU A 51 1.91 4.13 -5.97
N ILE A 52 1.11 5.18 -5.87
CA ILE A 52 -0.22 5.14 -5.26
C ILE A 52 -1.25 5.69 -6.24
N GLN A 53 -2.40 5.02 -6.34
CA GLN A 53 -3.55 5.47 -7.11
C GLN A 53 -4.80 5.38 -6.24
N ARG A 54 -5.48 6.52 -6.09
CA ARG A 54 -6.77 6.62 -5.40
C ARG A 54 -7.92 6.55 -6.40
N TYR A 55 -9.06 6.09 -5.91
CA TYR A 55 -10.30 5.96 -6.64
C TYR A 55 -11.41 6.62 -5.83
N GLU A 56 -12.07 7.61 -6.43
CA GLU A 56 -13.15 8.42 -5.85
C GLU A 56 -14.24 8.60 -6.92
N GLY A 57 -15.03 7.56 -7.16
CA GLY A 57 -15.94 7.47 -8.31
C GLY A 57 -15.23 6.98 -9.59
N GLY A 58 -13.96 7.35 -9.75
CA GLY A 58 -13.08 6.87 -10.80
C GLY A 58 -11.60 6.98 -10.42
N ALA A 59 -10.72 6.49 -11.27
CA ALA A 59 -9.28 6.51 -11.03
C ALA A 59 -8.73 7.94 -11.07
N LEU A 60 -8.11 8.39 -9.98
CA LEU A 60 -7.37 9.64 -9.93
C LEU A 60 -5.96 9.49 -10.52
N THR A 61 -5.29 10.62 -10.75
CA THR A 61 -3.90 10.63 -11.23
C THR A 61 -2.99 9.92 -10.22
N PRO A 62 -2.23 8.90 -10.64
CA PRO A 62 -1.34 8.19 -9.74
C PRO A 62 -0.12 9.04 -9.38
N ALA A 63 0.38 8.88 -8.15
CA ALA A 63 1.57 9.57 -7.67
C ALA A 63 2.72 8.57 -7.44
N LEU A 64 3.89 8.87 -8.01
CA LEU A 64 5.13 8.13 -7.76
C LEU A 64 5.97 8.88 -6.73
N LEU A 65 6.20 8.27 -5.58
CA LEU A 65 6.76 8.91 -4.40
C LEU A 65 8.07 8.25 -3.97
N SER A 66 8.98 9.09 -3.47
CA SER A 66 10.22 8.65 -2.86
C SER A 66 9.97 8.16 -1.44
N THR A 67 10.72 7.15 -1.02
CA THR A 67 10.54 6.54 0.30
C THR A 67 11.87 6.40 1.03
N ARG A 68 11.79 6.32 2.36
CA ARG A 68 12.90 5.91 3.24
C ARG A 68 12.43 4.77 4.12
N VAL A 69 13.35 3.86 4.45
CA VAL A 69 13.06 2.80 5.43
C VAL A 69 13.40 3.33 6.82
N GLU A 70 12.40 3.39 7.69
CA GLU A 70 12.53 3.88 9.07
C GLU A 70 11.76 2.94 9.99
N ASP A 71 12.43 2.40 11.02
CA ASP A 71 11.84 1.47 12.00
C ASP A 71 11.03 0.32 11.37
N GLY A 72 11.52 -0.21 10.25
CA GLY A 72 10.87 -1.31 9.52
C GLY A 72 9.60 -0.92 8.76
N LYS A 73 9.37 0.38 8.53
CA LYS A 73 8.30 0.96 7.71
C LYS A 73 8.90 1.66 6.49
N LEU A 74 8.15 1.76 5.39
CA LEU A 74 8.44 2.72 4.34
C LEU A 74 7.75 4.03 4.68
N VAL A 75 8.53 5.05 5.01
CA VAL A 75 8.02 6.42 5.18
C VAL A 75 8.12 7.11 3.82
N VAL A 76 6.99 7.66 3.40
CA VAL A 76 6.81 8.35 2.13
C VAL A 76 6.87 9.84 2.38
N TYR A 77 7.63 10.55 1.55
CA TYR A 77 7.83 11.99 1.71
C TYR A 77 7.29 12.76 0.50
N SER A 78 6.78 13.95 0.75
CA SER A 78 6.49 14.94 -0.29
C SER A 78 7.77 15.45 -0.95
N ASP A 79 7.61 16.21 -2.03
CA ASP A 79 8.69 16.98 -2.65
C ASP A 79 9.33 18.01 -1.70
N ARG A 80 8.57 18.50 -0.72
CA ARG A 80 9.04 19.36 0.38
C ARG A 80 9.64 18.60 1.56
N ASN A 81 9.84 17.28 1.43
CA ASN A 81 10.40 16.40 2.46
C ASN A 81 9.56 16.36 3.76
N GLU A 82 8.24 16.52 3.63
CA GLU A 82 7.26 16.33 4.70
C GLU A 82 6.75 14.87 4.66
N PRO A 83 6.64 14.15 5.80
CA PRO A 83 6.15 12.78 5.80
C PRO A 83 4.64 12.73 5.53
N LEU A 84 4.24 11.98 4.50
CA LEU A 84 2.84 11.83 4.08
C LEU A 84 2.24 10.53 4.61
N TYR A 85 2.95 9.43 4.41
CA TYR A 85 2.47 8.09 4.72
C TYR A 85 3.56 7.25 5.38
N ALA A 86 3.17 6.36 6.28
CA ALA A 86 3.99 5.21 6.67
C ALA A 86 3.33 3.92 6.20
N VAL A 87 4.09 3.08 5.49
CA VAL A 87 3.61 1.80 4.98
C VAL A 87 4.32 0.66 5.68
N ARG A 88 3.53 -0.23 6.29
CA ARG A 88 4.03 -1.47 6.89
C ARG A 88 3.37 -2.67 6.22
N ARG A 89 4.17 -3.69 5.91
CA ARG A 89 3.65 -5.00 5.48
C ARG A 89 3.49 -5.92 6.67
N ASP A 90 2.40 -6.66 6.74
CA ASP A 90 2.13 -7.58 7.85
C ASP A 90 1.60 -8.95 7.40
N GLY A 91 2.24 -9.56 6.40
CA GLY A 91 1.98 -10.94 5.91
C GLY A 91 0.60 -11.19 5.28
N LYS A 92 -0.37 -10.32 5.59
CA LYS A 92 -1.76 -10.33 5.16
C LYS A 92 -2.07 -9.16 4.21
N GLY A 93 -1.07 -8.32 3.91
CA GLY A 93 -1.21 -7.13 3.08
C GLY A 93 -0.25 -6.02 3.48
N ALA A 94 -0.60 -4.81 3.06
CA ALA A 94 0.01 -3.56 3.49
C ALA A 94 -0.97 -2.77 4.37
N ARG A 95 -0.42 -1.99 5.28
CA ARG A 95 -1.13 -1.00 6.08
C ARG A 95 -0.50 0.35 5.80
N ILE A 96 -1.31 1.29 5.34
CA ILE A 96 -0.97 2.71 5.23
C ILE A 96 -1.38 3.37 6.55
N THR A 97 -0.51 4.21 7.08
CA THR A 97 -0.84 5.17 8.15
C THR A 97 -0.62 6.57 7.58
N TYR A 98 -1.66 7.41 7.63
CA TYR A 98 -1.61 8.80 7.19
C TYR A 98 -0.95 9.66 8.26
N LEU A 99 0.06 10.44 7.87
CA LEU A 99 0.89 11.25 8.78
C LEU A 99 0.67 12.76 8.63
N ASP A 100 0.03 13.18 7.54
CA ASP A 100 -0.25 14.56 7.17
C ASP A 100 -1.68 15.01 7.52
N GLY A 101 -2.46 14.13 8.15
CA GLY A 101 -3.86 14.39 8.52
C GLY A 101 -4.87 14.00 7.44
N GLU A 102 -4.43 13.47 6.29
CA GLU A 102 -5.34 12.75 5.40
C GLU A 102 -5.94 11.52 6.10
N GLN A 103 -7.04 11.01 5.55
CA GLN A 103 -7.78 9.90 6.11
C GLN A 103 -7.95 8.78 5.09
N GLY A 104 -8.02 7.56 5.60
CA GLY A 104 -8.43 6.39 4.83
C GLY A 104 -9.91 6.44 4.49
N SER A 105 -10.34 5.48 3.68
CA SER A 105 -11.73 5.37 3.22
C SER A 105 -12.76 5.17 4.34
N ASP A 106 -12.35 4.73 5.53
CA ASP A 106 -13.20 4.60 6.71
C ASP A 106 -13.19 5.86 7.60
N GLY A 107 -12.52 6.94 7.16
CA GLY A 107 -12.31 8.16 7.94
C GLY A 107 -11.26 8.04 9.05
N GLY A 108 -10.62 6.87 9.17
CA GLY A 108 -9.52 6.63 10.10
C GLY A 108 -8.19 7.17 9.58
N ASN A 109 -7.17 7.14 10.43
CA ASN A 109 -5.80 7.50 10.06
C ASN A 109 -5.01 6.31 9.48
N GLU A 110 -5.64 5.16 9.29
CA GLU A 110 -5.02 3.97 8.72
C GLU A 110 -5.91 3.35 7.66
N GLU A 111 -5.27 2.71 6.67
CA GLU A 111 -5.97 1.96 5.63
C GLU A 111 -5.26 0.63 5.40
N ARG A 112 -6.05 -0.43 5.22
CA ARG A 112 -5.54 -1.79 5.02
C ARG A 112 -5.76 -2.25 3.59
N LEU A 113 -4.67 -2.61 2.94
CA LEU A 113 -4.64 -3.05 1.54
C LEU A 113 -4.27 -4.54 1.46
N PRO A 114 -5.18 -5.45 1.10
CA PRO A 114 -4.82 -6.84 0.83
C PRO A 114 -3.92 -6.94 -0.42
N PRO A 115 -3.14 -8.03 -0.57
CA PRO A 115 -2.36 -8.26 -1.78
C PRO A 115 -3.25 -8.36 -3.02
N VAL A 116 -2.83 -7.75 -4.13
CA VAL A 116 -3.53 -7.92 -5.41
C VAL A 116 -3.21 -9.31 -5.95
N VAL A 117 -4.26 -10.12 -6.12
CA VAL A 117 -4.17 -11.47 -6.69
C VAL A 117 -4.44 -11.49 -8.19
N LYS A 118 -5.22 -10.52 -8.70
CA LYS A 118 -5.54 -10.36 -10.12
C LYS A 118 -5.73 -8.89 -10.45
N VAL A 119 -5.10 -8.44 -11.54
CA VAL A 119 -5.13 -7.04 -11.98
C VAL A 119 -6.44 -6.76 -12.73
N GLY A 120 -7.09 -5.65 -12.41
CA GLY A 120 -8.30 -5.18 -13.08
C GLY A 120 -9.60 -5.87 -12.63
N GLU A 121 -9.54 -6.72 -11.61
CA GLU A 121 -10.73 -7.26 -10.94
C GLU A 121 -10.94 -6.53 -9.62
N PHE A 122 -12.15 -5.99 -9.45
CA PHE A 122 -12.55 -5.26 -8.28
C PHE A 122 -13.76 -5.97 -7.65
N PRO A 123 -13.68 -6.40 -6.39
CA PRO A 123 -14.85 -6.91 -5.67
C PRO A 123 -15.88 -5.80 -5.47
N ASP A 124 -17.11 -6.18 -5.15
CA ASP A 124 -18.14 -5.21 -4.78
C ASP A 124 -17.82 -4.58 -3.42
N CYS A 125 -18.15 -3.29 -3.30
CA CYS A 125 -18.02 -2.58 -2.03
C CYS A 125 -18.96 -3.20 -0.98
N LYS A 126 -18.48 -3.32 0.26
CA LYS A 126 -19.23 -3.91 1.38
C LYS A 126 -19.82 -2.85 2.29
#